data_AF-A0A9E5CJL8-F1
#
_entry.id   AF-A0A9E5CJL8-F1
#
_cell.length_a   1.000
_cell.length_b   1.000
_cell.length_c   1.000
_cell.angle_alpha   90.00
_cell.angle_beta   90.00
_cell.angle_gamma   90.00
#
_symmetry.space_group_name_H-M   'P 1'
#
loop_
_entity.id
_entity.type
_entity.pdbx_description
1 polymer ?
#
loop_
_entity_poly.entity_id
_entity_poly.type
_entity_poly.pdbx_seq_one_letter_code
_entity_poly.pdbx_strand_id
1 'polypeptide(L)'
;MPPAKAGLALLAVQRDDQSAAADNYAYLLGQRGTIIWTFSSVDRLLELLSQTMGNPDQAAAHFEDALAFCRKAGYRPELAWTCCDYADMLRERDAEGDRAKAIALLDESLAISSELGMRPLMERVLSRREILGE
;
A
#
# COMPACT_ATOMS: atom_id res chain seq x y z
N MET A 1 -15.85 0.09 -8.66
CA MET A 1 -14.38 -0.11 -8.61
C MET A 1 -14.08 -1.59 -8.75
N PRO A 2 -13.43 -2.02 -9.84
CA PRO A 2 -13.03 -3.43 -10.06
C PRO A 2 -12.24 -4.07 -8.90
N PRO A 3 -11.33 -3.34 -8.19
CA PRO A 3 -10.60 -3.85 -7.04
C PRO A 3 -11.46 -4.40 -5.88
N ALA A 4 -12.46 -3.63 -5.44
CA ALA A 4 -13.32 -4.01 -4.32
C ALA A 4 -14.20 -5.23 -4.65
N LYS A 5 -14.61 -5.35 -5.92
CA LYS A 5 -15.41 -6.48 -6.41
C LYS A 5 -14.61 -7.79 -6.48
N ALA A 6 -13.29 -7.72 -6.70
CA ALA A 6 -12.43 -8.91 -6.66
C ALA A 6 -12.32 -9.49 -5.23
N GLY A 7 -12.14 -8.65 -4.22
CA GLY A 7 -12.10 -9.07 -2.81
C GLY A 7 -13.43 -9.70 -2.35
N LEU A 8 -14.57 -9.10 -2.72
CA LEU A 8 -15.89 -9.64 -2.41
C LEU A 8 -16.17 -10.98 -3.12
N ALA A 9 -15.72 -11.14 -4.37
CA ALA A 9 -15.85 -12.40 -5.09
C ALA A 9 -15.07 -13.53 -4.41
N LEU A 10 -13.84 -13.26 -3.97
CA LEU A 10 -13.02 -14.23 -3.23
C LEU A 10 -13.65 -14.61 -1.88
N LEU A 11 -14.19 -13.64 -1.14
CA LEU A 11 -14.91 -13.90 0.12
C LEU A 11 -16.17 -14.74 -0.08
N ALA A 12 -16.93 -14.48 -1.15
CA ALA A 12 -18.11 -15.28 -1.49
C ALA A 12 -17.75 -16.74 -1.80
N VAL A 13 -16.66 -16.96 -2.56
CA VAL A 13 -16.13 -18.31 -2.82
C VAL A 13 -15.69 -19.00 -1.54
N GLN A 14 -14.93 -18.32 -0.67
CA GLN A 14 -14.43 -18.90 0.57
C GLN A 14 -15.56 -19.29 1.54
N ARG A 15 -16.68 -18.55 1.52
CA ARG A 15 -17.84 -18.78 2.38
C ARG A 15 -18.91 -19.68 1.75
N ASP A 16 -18.69 -20.15 0.52
CA ASP A 16 -19.68 -20.89 -0.27
C ASP A 16 -21.03 -20.14 -0.40
N ASP A 17 -20.96 -18.81 -0.46
CA ASP A 17 -22.15 -17.95 -0.59
C ASP A 17 -22.55 -17.85 -2.07
N GLN A 18 -23.45 -18.74 -2.49
CA GLN A 18 -23.94 -18.80 -3.88
C GLN A 18 -24.59 -17.50 -4.35
N SER A 19 -25.31 -16.79 -3.48
CA SER A 19 -26.00 -15.56 -3.87
C SER A 19 -24.98 -14.46 -4.15
N ALA A 20 -24.04 -14.25 -3.23
CA ALA A 20 -22.98 -13.27 -3.41
C ALA A 20 -22.04 -13.64 -4.57
N ALA A 21 -21.82 -14.93 -4.83
CA ALA A 21 -21.04 -15.39 -5.97
C ALA A 21 -21.71 -15.01 -7.30
N ALA A 22 -23.02 -15.20 -7.44
CA ALA A 22 -23.77 -14.85 -8.65
C ALA A 22 -23.70 -13.34 -8.96
N ASP A 23 -23.88 -12.50 -7.94
CA ASP A 23 -23.86 -11.04 -8.08
C ASP A 23 -22.47 -10.50 -8.48
N ASN A 24 -21.40 -11.11 -7.98
CA ASN A 24 -20.03 -10.71 -8.32
C ASN A 24 -19.58 -11.30 -9.66
N TYR A 25 -20.07 -12.48 -10.04
CA TYR A 25 -19.80 -13.11 -11.33
C TYR A 25 -20.27 -12.24 -12.50
N ALA A 26 -21.51 -11.74 -12.46
CA ALA A 26 -22.06 -10.91 -13.53
C ALA A 26 -21.24 -9.62 -13.76
N TYR A 27 -20.74 -9.02 -12.67
CA TYR A 27 -19.90 -7.83 -12.74
C TYR A 27 -18.52 -8.12 -13.35
N LEU A 28 -17.85 -9.19 -12.92
CA LEU A 28 -16.51 -9.56 -13.39
C LEU A 28 -16.52 -10.12 -14.81
N LEU A 29 -17.62 -10.72 -15.25
CA LEU A 29 -17.81 -11.14 -16.64
C LEU A 29 -17.73 -9.95 -17.61
N GLY A 30 -18.24 -8.79 -17.22
CA GLY A 30 -18.12 -7.54 -17.99
C GLY A 30 -16.70 -6.95 -18.03
N GLN A 31 -15.77 -7.48 -17.24
CA GLN A 31 -14.37 -7.09 -17.17
C GLN A 31 -13.43 -8.17 -17.73
N ARG A 32 -13.98 -9.14 -18.47
CA ARG A 32 -13.21 -10.27 -19.03
C ARG A 32 -12.09 -9.75 -19.94
N GLY A 33 -10.87 -10.21 -19.70
CA GLY A 33 -9.67 -9.79 -20.44
C GLY A 33 -8.91 -8.61 -19.81
N THR A 34 -9.39 -8.08 -18.68
CA THR A 34 -8.73 -6.99 -17.94
C THR A 34 -7.93 -7.54 -16.75
N ILE A 35 -6.72 -7.01 -16.52
CA ILE A 35 -5.93 -7.29 -15.31
C ILE A 35 -6.46 -6.43 -14.16
N ILE A 36 -6.89 -7.05 -13.07
CA ILE A 36 -7.23 -6.35 -11.83
C ILE A 36 -5.94 -6.22 -11.00
N TRP A 37 -5.38 -5.01 -10.96
CA TRP A 37 -4.17 -4.69 -10.20
C TRP A 37 -4.45 -4.56 -8.69
N THR A 38 -4.86 -5.67 -8.06
CA THR A 38 -5.22 -5.73 -6.62
C THR A 38 -4.23 -6.48 -5.76
N PHE A 39 -3.00 -6.69 -6.20
CA PHE A 39 -1.98 -7.29 -5.33
C PHE A 39 -1.48 -6.25 -4.33
N SER A 40 -2.34 -5.83 -3.41
CA SER A 40 -1.97 -5.19 -2.17
C SER A 40 -1.75 -6.28 -1.12
N SER A 41 -0.64 -6.23 -0.40
CA SER A 41 -0.40 -7.10 0.74
C SER A 41 -1.48 -6.93 1.81
N VAL A 42 -1.70 -7.96 2.65
CA VAL A 42 -2.62 -7.86 3.80
C VAL A 42 -2.16 -6.73 4.73
N ASP A 43 -0.84 -6.54 4.86
CA ASP A 43 -0.26 -5.45 5.65
C ASP A 43 -0.64 -4.08 5.07
N ARG A 44 -0.60 -3.92 3.74
CA ARG A 44 -1.07 -2.71 3.06
C ARG A 44 -2.58 -2.45 3.25
N LEU A 45 -3.38 -3.48 3.41
CA LEU A 45 -4.81 -3.31 3.73
C LEU A 45 -4.99 -2.88 5.19
N LEU A 46 -4.25 -3.46 6.13
CA LEU A 46 -4.28 -3.08 7.55
C LEU A 46 -3.78 -1.66 7.78
N GLU A 47 -2.74 -1.25 7.06
CA GLU A 47 -2.21 0.10 7.00
C GLU A 47 -3.31 1.14 6.67
N LEU A 48 -3.99 0.97 5.54
CA LEU A 48 -5.06 1.87 5.08
C LEU A 48 -6.26 1.91 6.03
N LEU A 49 -6.61 0.75 6.60
CA LEU A 49 -7.68 0.65 7.61
C LEU A 49 -7.30 1.41 8.89
N SER A 50 -6.06 1.27 9.37
CA SER A 50 -5.61 1.95 10.59
C SER A 50 -5.51 3.48 10.41
N GLN A 51 -5.09 3.95 9.24
CA GLN A 51 -5.15 5.38 8.88
C GLN A 51 -6.59 5.89 8.89
N THR A 52 -7.52 5.13 8.29
CA THR A 52 -8.95 5.47 8.24
C THR A 52 -9.61 5.46 9.63
N MET A 53 -9.15 4.60 10.53
CA MET A 53 -9.61 4.53 11.92
C MET A 53 -9.04 5.63 12.82
N GLY A 54 -8.12 6.46 12.31
CA GLY A 54 -7.51 7.55 13.08
C GLY A 54 -6.63 7.06 14.23
N ASN A 55 -6.07 5.84 14.14
CA ASN A 55 -5.14 5.31 15.13
C ASN A 55 -3.72 5.25 14.54
N PRO A 56 -2.98 6.36 14.60
CA PRO A 56 -1.69 6.50 13.92
C PRO A 56 -0.62 5.54 14.46
N ASP A 57 -0.67 5.17 15.73
CA ASP A 57 0.33 4.29 16.34
C ASP A 57 0.18 2.83 15.91
N GLN A 58 -1.06 2.36 15.71
CA GLN A 58 -1.30 1.05 15.13
C GLN A 58 -0.91 1.00 13.65
N ALA A 59 -1.14 2.09 12.90
CA ALA A 59 -0.74 2.17 11.50
C ALA A 59 0.79 2.07 11.38
N ALA A 60 1.51 2.80 12.23
CA ALA A 60 2.97 2.75 12.30
C ALA A 60 3.50 1.33 12.57
N ALA A 61 2.87 0.56 13.47
CA ALA A 61 3.27 -0.83 13.73
C ALA A 61 3.11 -1.71 12.49
N HIS A 62 1.97 -1.60 11.78
CA HIS A 62 1.74 -2.36 10.55
C HIS A 62 2.72 -2.01 9.43
N PHE A 63 3.08 -0.74 9.29
CA PHE A 63 4.13 -0.34 8.35
C PHE A 63 5.47 -0.99 8.67
N GLU A 64 5.88 -0.98 9.94
CA GLU A 64 7.15 -1.60 10.35
C GLU A 64 7.18 -3.10 10.08
N ASP A 65 6.09 -3.80 10.37
CA ASP A 65 5.95 -5.23 10.08
C ASP A 65 6.02 -5.50 8.56
N ALA A 66 5.33 -4.70 7.74
CA ALA A 66 5.36 -4.80 6.28
C ALA A 66 6.77 -4.57 5.72
N LEU A 67 7.49 -3.57 6.23
CA LEU A 67 8.87 -3.28 5.85
C LEU A 67 9.80 -4.44 6.21
N ALA A 68 9.68 -4.97 7.44
CA ALA A 68 10.48 -6.11 7.90
C ALA A 68 10.21 -7.35 7.05
N PHE A 69 8.94 -7.62 6.73
CA PHE A 69 8.55 -8.71 5.84
C PHE A 69 9.14 -8.54 4.44
N CYS A 70 8.97 -7.39 3.80
CA CYS A 70 9.44 -7.15 2.44
C CYS A 70 10.97 -7.21 2.34
N ARG A 71 11.69 -6.68 3.34
CA ARG A 71 13.15 -6.80 3.42
C ARG A 71 13.60 -8.26 3.53
N LYS A 72 12.94 -9.05 4.37
CA LYS A 72 13.25 -10.48 4.53
C LYS A 72 12.92 -11.31 3.29
N ALA A 73 11.79 -11.01 2.64
CA ALA A 73 11.32 -11.71 1.45
C ALA A 73 12.02 -11.26 0.15
N GLY A 74 12.74 -10.14 0.17
CA GLY A 74 13.37 -9.56 -1.02
C GLY A 74 12.38 -8.90 -1.99
N TYR A 75 11.19 -8.52 -1.52
CA TYR A 75 10.15 -7.89 -2.34
C TYR A 75 10.42 -6.40 -2.52
N ARG A 76 11.43 -6.10 -3.35
CA ARG A 76 11.94 -4.74 -3.54
C ARG A 76 10.88 -3.74 -4.02
N PRO A 77 10.01 -4.03 -5.01
CA PRO A 77 8.99 -3.06 -5.43
C PRO A 77 7.99 -2.73 -4.31
N GLU A 78 7.53 -3.73 -3.57
CA GLU A 78 6.59 -3.53 -2.45
C GLU A 78 7.25 -2.72 -1.33
N LEU A 79 8.51 -3.05 -0.97
CA LEU A 79 9.29 -2.30 0.00
C LEU A 79 9.35 -0.80 -0.34
N ALA A 80 9.61 -0.47 -1.62
CA ALA A 80 9.69 0.92 -2.06
C ALA A 80 8.35 1.66 -1.89
N TRP A 81 7.22 1.02 -2.23
CA TRP A 81 5.89 1.61 -2.05
C TRP A 81 5.53 1.78 -0.58
N THR A 82 5.75 0.75 0.25
CA THR A 82 5.51 0.80 1.70
C THR A 82 6.33 1.91 2.37
N CYS A 83 7.60 2.09 1.99
CA CYS A 83 8.42 3.20 2.51
C CYS A 83 7.81 4.57 2.17
N CYS A 84 7.36 4.76 0.92
CA CYS A 84 6.78 6.02 0.47
C CYS A 84 5.48 6.32 1.24
N ASP A 85 4.60 5.33 1.39
CA ASP A 85 3.32 5.51 2.08
C ASP A 85 3.48 5.68 3.59
N TYR A 86 4.48 5.03 4.20
CA TYR A 86 4.77 5.26 5.61
C TYR A 86 5.29 6.67 5.88
N ALA A 87 6.15 7.19 4.99
CA ALA A 87 6.63 8.57 5.09
C ALA A 87 5.48 9.60 5.03
N ASP A 88 4.45 9.32 4.24
CA ASP A 88 3.25 10.14 4.15
C ASP A 88 2.48 10.15 5.47
N MET A 89 2.26 8.97 6.04
CA MET A 89 1.53 8.83 7.30
C MET A 89 2.29 9.49 8.47
N LEU A 90 3.62 9.36 8.50
CA LEU A 90 4.47 10.04 9.49
C LEU A 90 4.40 11.57 9.34
N ARG A 91 4.37 12.07 8.10
CA ARG A 91 4.16 13.50 7.85
C ARG A 91 2.79 13.97 8.35
N GLU A 92 1.73 13.17 8.16
CA GLU A 92 0.39 13.50 8.65
C GLU A 92 0.29 13.44 10.19
N ARG A 93 1.03 12.53 10.82
CA ARG A 93 1.10 12.40 12.28
C ARG A 93 1.85 13.57 12.94
N ASP A 94 2.91 14.05 12.29
CA ASP A 94 3.73 15.20 12.70
C ASP A 94 4.21 15.14 14.17
N ALA A 95 4.55 13.95 14.66
CA ALA A 95 5.12 13.79 16.00
C ALA A 95 6.64 14.01 16.01
N GLU A 96 7.21 14.18 17.20
CA GLU A 96 8.67 14.34 17.36
C GLU A 96 9.42 13.14 16.77
N GLY A 97 10.34 13.42 15.84
CA GLY A 97 11.13 12.41 15.13
C GLY A 97 10.50 11.88 13.83
N ASP A 98 9.22 12.14 13.57
CA ASP A 98 8.52 11.63 12.38
C ASP A 98 9.09 12.19 11.08
N ARG A 99 9.40 13.49 11.06
CA ARG A 99 10.02 14.14 9.91
C ARG A 99 11.34 13.47 9.52
N ALA A 100 12.20 13.18 10.50
CA ALA A 100 13.49 12.54 10.25
C ALA A 100 13.30 11.11 9.71
N LYS A 101 12.35 10.37 10.27
CA LYS A 101 12.02 9.01 9.85
C LYS A 101 11.39 8.98 8.44
N ALA A 102 10.47 9.91 8.15
CA ALA A 102 9.85 10.06 6.84
C ALA A 102 10.90 10.35 5.75
N ILE A 103 11.89 11.21 6.03
CA ILE A 103 13.00 11.49 5.09
C ILE A 103 13.80 10.20 4.82
N ALA A 104 14.17 9.46 5.86
CA ALA A 104 14.93 8.21 5.70
C ALA A 104 14.18 7.16 4.87
N LEU A 105 12.86 7.04 5.06
CA LEU A 105 12.01 6.14 4.29
C LEU A 105 11.88 6.58 2.82
N LEU A 106 11.77 7.88 2.56
CA LEU A 106 11.75 8.41 1.19
C LEU A 106 13.10 8.18 0.49
N ASP A 107 14.22 8.28 1.19
CA ASP A 107 15.54 7.96 0.63
C ASP A 107 15.65 6.48 0.24
N GLU A 108 15.19 5.56 1.09
CA GLU A 108 15.14 4.12 0.77
C GLU A 108 14.21 3.84 -0.43
N SER A 109 13.03 4.45 -0.45
CA SER A 109 12.07 4.34 -1.55
C SER A 109 12.68 4.85 -2.87
N LEU A 110 13.37 5.99 -2.84
CA LEU A 110 14.01 6.57 -4.02
C LEU A 110 15.14 5.69 -4.54
N ALA A 111 15.98 5.14 -3.65
CA ALA A 111 17.07 4.26 -4.03
C ALA A 111 16.55 3.02 -4.76
N ILE A 112 15.57 2.32 -4.18
CA ILE A 112 15.00 1.11 -4.79
C ILE A 112 14.26 1.43 -6.09
N SER A 113 13.42 2.47 -6.09
CA SER A 113 12.65 2.84 -7.28
C SER A 113 13.54 3.28 -8.44
N SER A 114 14.66 3.95 -8.16
CA SER A 114 15.67 4.33 -9.17
C SER A 114 16.37 3.11 -9.76
N GLU A 115 16.80 2.17 -8.92
CA GLU A 115 17.43 0.92 -9.40
C GLU A 115 16.49 0.07 -10.27
N LEU A 116 15.19 0.08 -9.96
CA LEU A 116 14.18 -0.71 -10.67
C LEU A 116 13.50 0.05 -11.82
N GLY A 117 13.81 1.34 -12.03
CA GLY A 117 13.21 2.16 -13.08
C GLY A 117 11.72 2.48 -12.86
N MET A 118 11.26 2.53 -11.60
CA MET A 118 9.87 2.75 -11.22
C MET A 118 9.47 4.24 -11.28
N ARG A 119 9.46 4.82 -12.49
CA ARG A 119 9.26 6.27 -12.73
C ARG A 119 8.09 6.90 -11.96
N PRO A 120 6.87 6.32 -11.91
CA PRO A 120 5.76 6.94 -11.18
C PRO A 120 6.00 7.05 -9.66
N LEU A 121 6.70 6.08 -9.08
CA LEU A 121 7.06 6.12 -7.66
C LEU A 121 8.17 7.14 -7.41
N MET A 122 9.16 7.22 -8.29
CA MET A 122 10.25 8.21 -8.20
C MET A 122 9.69 9.64 -8.17
N GLU A 123 8.78 9.98 -9.10
CA GLU A 123 8.14 11.31 -9.15
C GLU A 123 7.38 11.63 -7.85
N ARG A 124 6.62 10.66 -7.33
CA ARG A 124 5.89 10.79 -6.07
C ARG A 124 6.83 11.02 -4.87
N VAL A 125 7.94 10.29 -4.81
CA VAL A 125 8.93 10.41 -3.74
C VAL A 125 9.64 11.76 -3.78
N LEU A 126 10.04 12.23 -4.96
CA LEU A 126 10.69 13.53 -5.13
C LEU A 126 9.76 14.68 -4.68
N SER A 127 8.50 14.65 -5.10
CA SER A 127 7.50 15.63 -4.66
C SER A 127 7.34 15.68 -3.13
N ARG A 128 7.37 14.53 -2.45
CA ARG A 128 7.30 14.47 -0.97
C ARG A 128 8.54 15.01 -0.29
N ARG A 129 9.72 14.78 -0.87
CA ARG A 129 10.99 15.30 -0.34
C ARG A 129 11.05 16.82 -0.41
N GLU A 130 10.55 17.42 -1.49
CA GLU A 130 10.47 18.88 -1.61
C GLU A 130 9.62 19.48 -0.49
N ILE A 131 8.44 18.88 -0.21
CA ILE A 131 7.54 19.31 0.87
C ILE A 131 8.21 19.19 2.26
N LEU A 132 9.02 18.16 2.48
CA LEU A 132 9.71 17.93 3.75
C LEU A 132 11.04 18.69 3.87
N GLY A 133 11.53 19.32 2.80
CA GLY A 133 12.79 20.06 2.73
C GLY A 133 12.67 21.55 3.01
N GLU A 134 11.44 22.10 3.00
CA GLU A 134 11.10 23.46 3.44
C GLU A 134 10.85 23.55 4.95
#